data_AF-A0A8T1IMW4-F1
#
_entry.id   AF-A0A8T1IMW4-F1
#
_cell.length_a   1.000
_cell.length_b   1.000
_cell.length_c   1.000
_cell.angle_alpha   90.00
_cell.angle_beta   90.00
_cell.angle_gamma   90.00
#
_symmetry.space_group_name_H-M   'P 1'
#
loop_
_entity.id
_entity.type
_entity.pdbx_description
1 polymer ?
#
loop_
_entity_poly.entity_id
_entity_poly.type
_entity_poly.pdbx_seq_one_letter_code
_entity_poly.pdbx_strand_id
1 'polypeptide(L)'
;MLRVLGTLALALVVVRAAGSTSDSVEEIDDQVKAWLENYMEDGETRLFPNDIKSVWGSTIGSSLTANWKALPVVCDGKPSVQTKSSTLTPNGGCPDVYTNVGVSCTCLEGYANSTEWEFYIQSRTELTDQPLTLEFGATLGLTSLVTIVAPDDLTSIKIVGVDENVVTLNVTAEATGWDDYDTSNPSLIEVGTTSALEKITMENVDLYSALDTSTDYIPLAIQNLTLRYSNISQVTATFLQGFASLEYLDMSHNKLQGTYSRISSQMCTANPCPLKSINVSNNALTQIPYRMFYLNQLNSLYLENNAIQNWTVSSELYDSIAGLTNFNMDPPNDTYACDNGTRMAAHGIDFCVLDSTTASTSSDSSSGSNSYLIYVIVAACIVVCVLIFVFIRQRRAHNRRKDASMDWSSSSSQPMSM
;
A
#
# COMPACT_ATOMS: atom_id res chain seq x y z
N MET A 1 -30.46 10.08 81.84
CA MET A 1 -30.42 9.76 80.40
C MET A 1 -30.59 11.06 79.61
N LEU A 2 -29.70 11.28 78.64
CA LEU A 2 -29.58 12.38 77.68
C LEU A 2 -29.45 13.84 78.20
N ARG A 3 -28.21 14.32 78.12
CA ARG A 3 -27.79 15.73 78.01
C ARG A 3 -27.89 16.16 76.54
N VAL A 4 -28.28 17.40 76.25
CA VAL A 4 -27.57 18.26 75.27
C VAL A 4 -27.75 19.73 75.69
N LEU A 5 -26.64 20.37 76.02
CA LEU A 5 -26.45 21.82 76.12
C LEU A 5 -26.20 22.37 74.70
N GLY A 6 -26.97 23.36 74.27
CA GLY A 6 -26.69 24.12 73.05
C GLY A 6 -25.83 25.34 73.38
N THR A 7 -24.63 25.40 72.82
CA THR A 7 -23.74 26.58 72.85
C THR A 7 -23.65 27.22 71.47
N LEU A 8 -23.79 28.54 71.45
CA LEU A 8 -23.57 29.46 70.33
C LEU A 8 -22.22 29.20 69.62
N ALA A 9 -22.21 29.31 68.29
CA ALA A 9 -21.00 29.52 67.51
C ALA A 9 -21.22 30.60 66.44
N LEU A 10 -20.21 31.46 66.35
CA LEU A 10 -20.06 32.70 65.60
C LEU A 10 -20.13 32.51 64.08
N ALA A 11 -20.76 33.45 63.37
CA ALA A 11 -20.75 33.54 61.92
C ALA A 11 -19.39 34.02 61.39
N LEU A 12 -18.76 33.24 60.50
CA LEU A 12 -17.66 33.68 59.64
C LEU A 12 -18.18 33.72 58.20
N VAL A 13 -18.26 34.92 57.61
CA VAL A 13 -18.57 35.12 56.20
C VAL A 13 -17.30 34.86 55.39
N VAL A 14 -17.26 33.74 54.67
CA VAL A 14 -16.24 33.49 53.64
C VAL A 14 -16.81 33.96 52.31
N VAL A 15 -16.27 35.05 51.78
CA VAL A 15 -16.49 35.48 50.39
C VAL A 15 -15.82 34.44 49.49
N ARG A 16 -16.62 33.59 48.84
CA ARG A 16 -16.16 32.77 47.72
C ARG A 16 -16.02 33.70 46.51
N ALA A 17 -14.79 33.96 46.10
CA ALA A 17 -14.51 34.40 44.75
C ALA A 17 -15.00 33.29 43.80
N ALA A 18 -16.05 33.57 43.03
CA ALA A 18 -16.40 32.75 41.89
C ALA A 18 -15.29 32.92 40.86
N GLY A 19 -14.33 32.01 40.89
CA GLY A 19 -13.44 31.79 39.75
C GLY A 19 -14.33 31.33 38.60
N SER A 20 -14.48 32.18 37.60
CA SER A 20 -14.92 31.78 36.27
C SER A 20 -13.87 30.80 35.74
N THR A 21 -14.17 29.51 35.77
CA THR A 21 -13.55 28.56 34.85
C THR A 21 -14.07 28.92 33.47
N SER A 22 -13.41 29.87 32.82
CA SER A 22 -13.38 29.91 31.37
C SER A 22 -12.65 28.64 30.97
N ASP A 23 -13.35 27.67 30.39
CA ASP A 23 -12.70 26.73 29.48
C ASP A 23 -12.06 27.60 28.39
N SER A 24 -10.77 27.88 28.55
CA SER A 24 -9.99 28.57 27.53
C SER A 24 -9.90 27.59 26.36
N VAL A 25 -10.72 27.81 25.33
CA VAL A 25 -10.49 27.20 24.01
C VAL A 25 -9.05 27.55 23.65
N GLU A 26 -8.20 26.53 23.57
CA GLU A 26 -6.79 26.71 23.26
C GLU A 26 -6.69 27.30 21.85
N GLU A 27 -6.16 28.51 21.72
CA GLU A 27 -6.11 29.21 20.44
C GLU A 27 -5.19 28.47 19.47
N ILE A 28 -5.70 28.16 18.28
CA ILE A 28 -4.95 27.44 17.23
C ILE A 28 -3.78 28.31 16.77
N ASP A 29 -2.57 27.75 16.73
CA ASP A 29 -1.35 28.42 16.27
C ASP A 29 -1.43 28.74 14.76
N ASP A 30 -0.75 29.81 14.35
CA ASP A 30 -0.73 30.32 12.98
C ASP A 30 -0.14 29.31 11.99
N GLN A 31 0.77 28.42 12.43
CA GLN A 31 1.25 27.32 11.59
C GLN A 31 0.11 26.36 11.19
N VAL A 32 -0.78 26.04 12.11
CA VAL A 32 -1.93 25.16 11.84
C VAL A 32 -2.96 25.87 10.96
N LYS A 33 -3.19 27.17 11.18
CA LYS A 33 -4.06 27.97 10.31
C LYS A 33 -3.53 28.03 8.88
N ALA A 34 -2.23 28.27 8.70
CA ALA A 34 -1.59 28.28 7.38
C ALA A 34 -1.63 26.90 6.71
N TRP A 35 -1.51 25.82 7.48
CA TRP A 35 -1.70 24.46 6.97
C TRP A 35 -3.14 24.19 6.50
N LEU A 36 -4.16 24.65 7.24
CA LEU A 36 -5.57 24.54 6.82
C LEU A 36 -5.85 25.26 5.49
N GLU A 37 -5.08 26.28 5.13
CA GLU A 37 -5.19 26.91 3.81
C GLU A 37 -4.70 26.01 2.68
N ASN A 38 -3.96 24.94 2.97
CA ASN A 38 -3.30 24.08 1.96
C ASN A 38 -3.61 22.58 2.12
N TYR A 39 -4.34 22.14 3.15
CA TYR A 39 -4.60 20.70 3.37
C TYR A 39 -5.46 20.05 2.26
N MET A 40 -6.27 20.85 1.56
CA MET A 40 -7.02 20.49 0.36
C MET A 40 -6.75 21.51 -0.74
N GLU A 41 -6.78 21.06 -2.00
CA GLU A 41 -6.71 21.93 -3.17
C GLU A 41 -8.07 22.58 -3.46
N ASP A 42 -8.05 23.72 -4.15
CA ASP A 42 -9.29 24.38 -4.57
C ASP A 42 -10.05 23.51 -5.59
N GLY A 43 -11.34 23.30 -5.35
CA GLY A 43 -12.21 22.44 -6.17
C GLY A 43 -12.13 20.95 -5.83
N GLU A 44 -11.38 20.57 -4.80
CA GLU A 44 -11.21 19.20 -4.41
C GLU A 44 -12.36 18.68 -3.53
N THR A 45 -12.77 17.43 -3.75
CA THR A 45 -13.73 16.70 -2.91
C THR A 45 -13.17 15.35 -2.49
N ARG A 46 -13.04 15.15 -1.17
CA ARG A 46 -12.41 13.97 -0.56
C ARG A 46 -13.37 13.27 0.40
N LEU A 47 -13.30 11.94 0.43
CA LEU A 47 -13.88 11.11 1.48
C LEU A 47 -12.88 11.04 2.65
N PHE A 48 -13.32 11.41 3.85
CA PHE A 48 -12.60 11.27 5.11
C PHE A 48 -13.33 10.22 5.97
N PRO A 49 -12.85 8.96 6.02
CA PRO A 49 -13.54 7.88 6.72
C PRO A 49 -13.52 8.02 8.26
N ASN A 50 -12.56 8.74 8.82
CA ASN A 50 -12.42 8.90 10.27
C ASN A 50 -11.73 10.23 10.61
N ASP A 51 -11.76 10.61 11.88
CA ASP A 51 -10.93 11.69 12.40
C ASP A 51 -9.45 11.31 12.32
N ILE A 52 -8.74 12.08 11.52
CA ILE A 52 -7.36 11.84 11.08
C ILE A 52 -6.32 12.18 12.16
N LYS A 53 -6.76 12.68 13.32
CA LYS A 53 -5.91 13.07 14.45
C LYS A 53 -5.04 11.94 15.00
N SER A 54 -5.53 10.70 15.02
CA SER A 54 -4.74 9.56 15.50
C SER A 54 -3.51 9.35 14.64
N VAL A 55 -3.68 9.42 13.32
CA VAL A 55 -2.61 9.26 12.34
C VAL A 55 -1.69 10.46 12.33
N TRP A 56 -2.20 11.69 12.43
CA TRP A 56 -1.32 12.85 12.58
C TRP A 56 -0.40 12.75 13.80
N GLY A 57 -0.87 12.11 14.89
CA GLY A 57 -0.07 11.82 16.06
C GLY A 57 1.15 10.92 15.81
N SER A 58 1.02 9.91 14.94
CA SER A 58 2.13 9.03 14.53
C SER A 58 2.99 9.63 13.43
N THR A 59 2.34 10.34 12.51
CA THR A 59 2.87 10.70 11.20
C THR A 59 3.58 12.05 11.22
N ILE A 60 3.01 13.03 11.93
CA ILE A 60 3.58 14.37 12.06
C ILE A 60 4.46 14.50 13.33
N GLY A 61 4.50 13.44 14.15
CA GLY A 61 5.46 13.22 15.22
C GLY A 61 5.36 14.18 16.42
N SER A 62 6.21 13.93 17.42
CA SER A 62 6.37 14.78 18.61
C SER A 62 7.25 16.01 18.38
N SER A 63 7.78 16.21 17.16
CA SER A 63 8.62 17.35 16.77
C SER A 63 7.83 18.63 16.52
N LEU A 64 6.49 18.55 16.54
CA LEU A 64 5.62 19.69 16.35
C LEU A 64 5.35 20.45 17.64
N THR A 65 5.83 21.69 17.66
CA THR A 65 5.46 22.72 18.63
C THR A 65 4.04 23.26 18.41
N ALA A 66 3.42 22.95 17.26
CA ALA A 66 2.08 23.43 16.91
C ALA A 66 0.96 22.59 17.54
N ASN A 67 -0.09 23.26 18.02
CA ASN A 67 -1.20 22.66 18.74
C ASN A 67 -2.30 22.10 17.82
N TRP A 68 -1.96 21.34 16.77
CA TRP A 68 -2.92 20.73 15.85
C TRP A 68 -4.00 19.88 16.54
N LYS A 69 -3.69 19.32 17.72
CA LYS A 69 -4.66 18.58 18.55
C LYS A 69 -5.86 19.42 19.01
N ALA A 70 -5.70 20.75 19.03
CA ALA A 70 -6.75 21.70 19.34
C ALA A 70 -7.76 21.90 18.19
N LEU A 71 -7.47 21.39 16.98
CA LEU A 71 -8.45 21.41 15.89
C LEU A 71 -9.75 20.70 16.31
N PRO A 72 -10.93 21.25 16.02
CA PRO A 72 -12.19 20.59 16.31
C PRO A 72 -12.38 19.34 15.43
N VAL A 73 -13.08 18.35 15.96
CA VAL A 73 -13.40 17.12 15.21
C VAL A 73 -14.51 17.45 14.20
N VAL A 74 -14.36 16.99 12.96
CA VAL A 74 -15.41 17.09 11.93
C VAL A 74 -16.42 15.96 12.11
N CYS A 75 -17.72 16.27 12.01
CA CYS A 75 -18.81 15.28 12.07
C CYS A 75 -18.81 14.36 13.30
N ASP A 76 -18.37 14.86 14.46
CA ASP A 76 -18.22 14.06 15.69
C ASP A 76 -17.35 12.78 15.50
N GLY A 77 -16.45 12.79 14.52
CA GLY A 77 -15.55 11.67 14.19
C GLY A 77 -16.16 10.66 13.22
N LYS A 78 -17.40 10.86 12.78
CA LYS A 78 -18.03 10.03 11.74
C LYS A 78 -17.37 10.28 10.38
N PRO A 79 -17.50 9.33 9.44
CA PRO A 79 -17.09 9.55 8.07
C PRO A 79 -17.73 10.81 7.49
N SER A 80 -16.99 11.54 6.66
CA SER A 80 -17.45 12.78 6.03
C SER A 80 -16.95 12.90 4.60
N VAL A 81 -17.70 13.63 3.76
CA VAL A 81 -17.20 14.15 2.49
C VAL A 81 -16.92 15.62 2.68
N GLN A 82 -15.68 16.03 2.42
CA GLN A 82 -15.28 17.42 2.50
C GLN A 82 -15.01 17.97 1.11
N THR A 83 -15.47 19.19 0.84
CA THR A 83 -15.24 19.90 -0.42
C THR A 83 -14.62 21.25 -0.13
N LYS A 84 -13.49 21.56 -0.75
CA LYS A 84 -12.92 22.91 -0.70
C LYS A 84 -13.26 23.68 -1.97
N SER A 85 -13.70 24.92 -1.81
CA SER A 85 -13.98 25.78 -2.95
C SER A 85 -13.80 27.26 -2.62
N SER A 86 -13.13 27.97 -3.51
CA SER A 86 -13.03 29.43 -3.53
C SER A 86 -14.25 30.11 -4.18
N THR A 87 -15.09 29.33 -4.86
CA THR A 87 -16.24 29.82 -5.65
C THR A 87 -17.59 29.46 -5.06
N LEU A 88 -17.70 28.32 -4.37
CA LEU A 88 -18.89 27.94 -3.63
C LEU A 88 -18.87 28.50 -2.22
N THR A 89 -20.04 28.91 -1.74
CA THR A 89 -20.18 29.25 -0.32
C THR A 89 -20.16 27.96 0.50
N PRO A 90 -19.36 27.86 1.56
CA PRO A 90 -19.37 26.70 2.45
C PRO A 90 -20.77 26.35 2.97
N ASN A 91 -21.11 25.07 3.01
CA ASN A 91 -22.42 24.61 3.47
C ASN A 91 -22.67 24.82 4.97
N GLY A 92 -21.64 25.21 5.74
CA GLY A 92 -21.70 25.41 7.19
C GLY A 92 -21.72 24.11 8.01
N GLY A 93 -21.45 22.95 7.39
CA GLY A 93 -21.40 21.66 8.06
C GLY A 93 -20.08 21.38 8.79
N CYS A 94 -19.00 22.12 8.49
CA CYS A 94 -17.75 22.00 9.22
C CYS A 94 -17.73 22.91 10.45
N PRO A 95 -16.90 22.61 11.47
CA PRO A 95 -16.52 23.60 12.48
C PRO A 95 -15.96 24.88 11.85
N ASP A 96 -16.13 26.01 12.53
CA ASP A 96 -15.81 27.35 12.00
C ASP A 96 -14.40 27.48 11.41
N VAL A 97 -13.41 26.81 11.98
CA VAL A 97 -12.01 26.90 11.53
C VAL A 97 -11.81 26.37 10.10
N TYR A 98 -12.59 25.36 9.70
CA TYR A 98 -12.57 24.79 8.34
C TYR A 98 -13.49 25.58 7.41
N THR A 99 -14.68 25.96 7.91
CA THR A 99 -15.64 26.79 7.17
C THR A 99 -15.02 28.13 6.75
N ASN A 100 -14.22 28.74 7.63
CA ASN A 100 -13.54 30.01 7.36
C ASN A 100 -12.47 29.94 6.26
N VAL A 101 -11.94 28.75 5.97
CA VAL A 101 -10.99 28.52 4.86
C VAL A 101 -11.66 27.90 3.62
N GLY A 102 -12.99 27.99 3.51
CA GLY A 102 -13.74 27.63 2.31
C GLY A 102 -14.11 26.15 2.19
N VAL A 103 -14.15 25.42 3.31
CA VAL A 103 -14.48 23.98 3.31
C VAL A 103 -15.93 23.74 3.69
N SER A 104 -16.62 22.91 2.90
CA SER A 104 -17.91 22.32 3.22
C SER A 104 -17.74 20.89 3.72
N CYS A 105 -18.50 20.49 4.75
CA CYS A 105 -18.47 19.13 5.29
C CYS A 105 -19.86 18.52 5.20
N THR A 106 -19.94 17.31 4.65
CA THR A 106 -21.14 16.49 4.59
C THR A 106 -20.92 15.27 5.49
N CYS A 107 -21.68 15.16 6.58
CA CYS A 107 -21.53 14.04 7.51
C CYS A 107 -22.25 12.80 7.00
N LEU A 108 -21.59 11.64 7.06
CA LEU A 108 -22.15 10.37 6.61
C LEU A 108 -22.76 9.64 7.81
N GLU A 109 -24.08 9.52 7.78
CA GLU A 109 -24.87 8.92 8.86
C GLU A 109 -25.01 7.40 8.69
N GLY A 110 -25.25 6.69 9.80
CA GLY A 110 -25.45 5.24 9.82
C GLY A 110 -24.18 4.38 9.89
N TYR A 111 -22.99 4.93 9.63
CA TYR A 111 -21.71 4.20 9.69
C TYR A 111 -21.27 3.85 11.12
N ALA A 112 -21.57 4.70 12.11
CA ALA A 112 -21.17 4.49 13.51
C ALA A 112 -21.83 3.27 14.18
N ASN A 113 -22.86 2.69 13.56
CA ASN A 113 -23.56 1.51 14.07
C ASN A 113 -23.11 0.21 13.39
N SER A 114 -22.09 0.26 12.54
CA SER A 114 -21.58 -0.86 11.75
C SER A 114 -20.06 -0.94 11.81
N THR A 115 -19.53 -2.17 11.86
CA THR A 115 -18.09 -2.46 11.66
C THR A 115 -17.78 -2.83 10.21
N GLU A 116 -18.80 -2.91 9.36
CA GLU A 116 -18.69 -3.14 7.93
C GLU A 116 -19.13 -1.88 7.19
N TRP A 117 -18.17 -1.21 6.56
CA TRP A 117 -18.41 0.04 5.86
C TRP A 117 -18.43 -0.18 4.35
N GLU A 118 -19.41 0.41 3.68
CA GLU A 118 -19.54 0.38 2.23
C GLU A 118 -19.77 1.79 1.69
N PHE A 119 -18.83 2.26 0.86
CA PHE A 119 -18.89 3.56 0.20
C PHE A 119 -19.12 3.35 -1.29
N TYR A 120 -20.17 3.96 -1.82
CA TYR A 120 -20.40 4.06 -3.26
C TYR A 120 -19.88 5.40 -3.74
N ILE A 121 -19.02 5.39 -4.76
CA ILE A 121 -18.35 6.60 -5.24
C ILE A 121 -18.55 6.78 -6.74
N GLN A 122 -18.53 8.03 -7.18
CA GLN A 122 -18.55 8.40 -8.60
C GLN A 122 -17.60 9.57 -8.83
N SER A 123 -17.17 9.75 -10.07
CA SER A 123 -16.32 10.87 -10.45
C SER A 123 -17.09 12.19 -10.31
N ARG A 124 -16.55 13.16 -9.60
CA ARG A 124 -17.13 14.50 -9.51
C ARG A 124 -16.60 15.39 -10.63
N THR A 125 -17.46 15.71 -11.60
CA THR A 125 -17.09 16.57 -12.76
C THR A 125 -17.46 18.04 -12.56
N GLU A 126 -18.39 18.34 -11.66
CA GLU A 126 -18.86 19.71 -11.41
C GLU A 126 -18.91 20.02 -9.92
N LEU A 127 -18.50 21.25 -9.57
CA LEU A 127 -18.62 21.80 -8.24
C LEU A 127 -20.05 22.32 -8.04
N THR A 128 -20.70 21.80 -7.01
CA THR A 128 -22.10 22.04 -6.66
C THR A 128 -22.26 22.09 -5.14
N ASP A 129 -23.34 22.70 -4.68
CA ASP A 129 -23.67 22.73 -3.26
C ASP A 129 -23.77 21.30 -2.68
N GLN A 130 -23.24 21.14 -1.47
CA GLN A 130 -23.21 19.87 -0.75
C GLN A 130 -24.24 19.87 0.39
N PRO A 131 -24.99 18.77 0.60
CA PRO A 131 -25.89 18.67 1.74
C PRO A 131 -25.11 18.67 3.06
N LEU A 132 -25.78 18.89 4.18
CA LEU A 132 -25.14 18.77 5.50
C LEU A 132 -24.90 17.31 5.89
N THR A 133 -25.77 16.42 5.44
CA THR A 133 -25.71 14.99 5.75
C THR A 133 -26.05 14.13 4.54
N LEU A 134 -25.50 12.91 4.52
CA LEU A 134 -25.88 11.83 3.62
C LEU A 134 -26.03 10.54 4.42
N GLU A 135 -27.00 9.71 4.06
CA GLU A 135 -27.23 8.43 4.72
C GLU A 135 -26.28 7.34 4.23
N PHE A 136 -26.15 6.26 5.01
CA PHE A 136 -25.41 5.07 4.63
C PHE A 136 -25.81 4.56 3.24
N GLY A 137 -24.83 4.22 2.41
CA GLY A 137 -25.05 3.76 1.04
C GLY A 137 -25.34 4.87 0.02
N ALA A 138 -25.34 6.15 0.40
CA ALA A 138 -25.40 7.24 -0.57
C ALA A 138 -24.19 7.22 -1.52
N THR A 139 -24.42 7.62 -2.78
CA THR A 139 -23.34 7.79 -3.76
C THR A 139 -22.61 9.10 -3.55
N LEU A 140 -21.28 9.02 -3.42
CA LEU A 140 -20.39 10.14 -3.12
C LEU A 140 -19.66 10.59 -4.39
N GLY A 141 -19.86 11.85 -4.79
CA GLY A 141 -19.08 12.45 -5.86
C GLY A 141 -17.70 12.88 -5.36
N LEU A 142 -16.63 12.22 -5.78
CA LEU A 142 -15.26 12.49 -5.33
C LEU A 142 -14.35 12.91 -6.49
N THR A 143 -13.34 13.72 -6.19
CA THR A 143 -12.22 14.01 -7.11
C THR A 143 -10.95 13.28 -6.67
N SER A 144 -10.79 13.08 -5.37
CA SER A 144 -9.60 12.54 -4.75
C SER A 144 -9.97 11.59 -3.60
N LEU A 145 -9.10 10.63 -3.33
CA LEU A 145 -9.16 9.76 -2.17
C LEU A 145 -7.96 10.06 -1.28
N VAL A 146 -8.21 10.60 -0.09
CA VAL A 146 -7.15 10.67 0.93
C VAL A 146 -6.95 9.29 1.54
N THR A 147 -5.74 9.00 2.03
CA THR A 147 -5.45 7.81 2.85
C THR A 147 -6.59 7.53 3.83
N ILE A 148 -7.13 6.32 3.76
CA ILE A 148 -8.25 5.89 4.57
C ILE A 148 -7.70 5.42 5.92
N VAL A 149 -7.94 6.21 6.95
CA VAL A 149 -7.65 5.81 8.33
C VAL A 149 -8.81 5.00 8.87
N ALA A 150 -8.66 3.68 8.93
CA ALA A 150 -9.73 2.81 9.43
C ALA A 150 -9.80 2.87 10.97
N PRO A 151 -11.01 2.97 11.57
CA PRO A 151 -11.19 2.75 13.01
C PRO A 151 -10.72 1.36 13.45
N ASP A 152 -10.30 1.25 14.71
CA ASP A 152 -9.75 0.01 15.26
C ASP A 152 -10.78 -1.14 15.31
N ASP A 153 -12.06 -0.82 15.45
CA ASP A 153 -13.18 -1.78 15.51
C ASP A 153 -13.74 -2.15 14.12
N LEU A 154 -13.28 -1.50 13.06
CA LEU A 154 -13.73 -1.77 11.70
C LEU A 154 -13.23 -3.14 11.23
N THR A 155 -14.14 -4.02 10.82
CA THR A 155 -13.83 -5.38 10.35
C THR A 155 -13.77 -5.46 8.83
N SER A 156 -14.54 -4.62 8.13
CA SER A 156 -14.53 -4.58 6.67
C SER A 156 -14.71 -3.16 6.13
N ILE A 157 -13.98 -2.85 5.07
CA ILE A 157 -14.21 -1.67 4.24
C ILE A 157 -14.37 -2.06 2.77
N LYS A 158 -15.40 -1.49 2.14
CA LYS A 158 -15.73 -1.68 0.74
C LYS A 158 -15.90 -0.33 0.06
N ILE A 159 -15.24 -0.13 -1.07
CA ILE A 159 -15.41 1.05 -1.94
C ILE A 159 -15.74 0.58 -3.35
N VAL A 160 -16.85 1.10 -3.88
CA VAL A 160 -17.38 0.72 -5.19
C VAL A 160 -17.57 1.95 -6.05
N GLY A 161 -16.85 2.02 -7.17
CA GLY A 161 -17.14 2.96 -8.24
C GLY A 161 -18.45 2.59 -8.94
N VAL A 162 -19.41 3.50 -8.99
CA VAL A 162 -20.73 3.25 -9.63
C VAL A 162 -20.83 3.78 -11.06
N ASP A 163 -19.80 4.47 -11.53
CA ASP A 163 -19.72 4.95 -12.92
C ASP A 163 -19.63 3.78 -13.92
N GLU A 164 -20.11 4.00 -15.14
CA GLU A 164 -19.97 3.03 -16.24
C GLU A 164 -18.49 2.76 -16.57
N ASN A 165 -17.65 3.79 -16.47
CA ASN A 165 -16.21 3.69 -16.59
C ASN A 165 -15.55 3.59 -15.22
N VAL A 166 -14.34 3.05 -15.17
CA VAL A 166 -13.53 2.99 -13.94
C VAL A 166 -13.37 4.39 -13.35
N VAL A 167 -13.67 4.53 -12.05
CA VAL A 167 -13.54 5.79 -11.34
C VAL A 167 -12.05 6.08 -11.10
N THR A 168 -11.53 7.10 -11.76
CA THR A 168 -10.16 7.57 -11.53
C THR A 168 -10.17 8.67 -10.47
N LEU A 169 -9.41 8.45 -9.39
CA LEU A 169 -9.23 9.41 -8.30
C LEU A 169 -7.76 9.74 -8.13
N ASN A 170 -7.47 10.97 -7.70
CA ASN A 170 -6.15 11.30 -7.19
C ASN A 170 -6.01 10.75 -5.77
N VAL A 171 -5.01 9.90 -5.51
CA VAL A 171 -4.73 9.44 -4.15
C VAL A 171 -3.77 10.42 -3.48
N THR A 172 -4.17 10.94 -2.32
CA THR A 172 -3.44 11.99 -1.60
C THR A 172 -3.10 11.52 -0.19
N ALA A 173 -1.95 11.94 0.35
CA ALA A 173 -1.57 11.59 1.71
C ALA A 173 -2.45 12.26 2.78
N GLU A 174 -2.60 11.62 3.92
CA GLU A 174 -3.33 12.06 5.11
C GLU A 174 -2.85 13.41 5.67
N ALA A 175 -1.57 13.73 5.50
CA ALA A 175 -0.98 14.99 5.94
C ALA A 175 -0.55 15.87 4.75
N THR A 176 -1.33 15.83 3.66
CA THR A 176 -1.15 16.73 2.51
C THR A 176 -1.06 18.20 2.98
N GLY A 177 -0.12 18.94 2.40
CA GLY A 177 0.11 20.35 2.71
C GLY A 177 0.95 20.61 3.98
N TRP A 178 1.33 19.58 4.75
CA TRP A 178 2.18 19.74 5.93
C TRP A 178 3.67 19.77 5.56
N ASP A 179 4.40 20.79 6.03
CA ASP A 179 5.84 20.93 5.78
C ASP A 179 6.66 19.80 6.43
N ASP A 180 7.70 19.31 5.75
CA ASP A 180 8.57 18.20 6.19
C ASP A 180 7.90 16.81 6.29
N TYR A 181 6.69 16.63 5.75
CA TYR A 181 6.06 15.32 5.60
C TYR A 181 6.23 14.75 4.19
N ASP A 182 6.66 13.48 4.08
CA ASP A 182 6.79 12.80 2.78
C ASP A 182 5.41 12.38 2.27
N THR A 183 4.89 13.14 1.30
CA THR A 183 3.60 12.90 0.65
C THR A 183 3.74 12.16 -0.68
N SER A 184 4.95 11.70 -1.03
CA SER A 184 5.25 11.15 -2.36
C SER A 184 4.68 9.75 -2.60
N ASN A 185 4.31 9.03 -1.54
CA ASN A 185 3.83 7.65 -1.63
C ASN A 185 2.77 7.35 -0.56
N PRO A 186 1.55 7.90 -0.71
CA PRO A 186 0.49 7.71 0.28
C PRO A 186 0.03 6.25 0.34
N SER A 187 -0.26 5.76 1.54
CA SER A 187 -0.98 4.49 1.75
C SER A 187 -2.43 4.63 1.29
N LEU A 188 -3.07 3.57 0.79
CA LEU A 188 -4.52 3.62 0.56
C LEU A 188 -5.28 3.56 1.87
N ILE A 189 -4.86 2.65 2.74
CA ILE A 189 -5.50 2.38 4.02
C ILE A 189 -4.44 2.26 5.11
N GLU A 190 -4.65 2.98 6.20
CA GLU A 190 -3.86 2.87 7.42
C GLU A 190 -4.73 2.36 8.57
N VAL A 191 -4.09 1.59 9.45
CA VAL A 191 -4.74 0.94 10.58
C VAL A 191 -3.91 1.10 11.84
N GLY A 192 -4.58 1.18 13.00
CA GLY A 192 -3.92 1.12 14.29
C GLY A 192 -3.32 -0.26 14.59
N THR A 193 -2.47 -0.34 15.61
CA THR A 193 -1.84 -1.61 16.04
C THR A 193 -2.83 -2.63 16.61
N THR A 194 -4.02 -2.19 17.00
CA THR A 194 -5.11 -3.00 17.55
C THR A 194 -6.26 -3.20 16.56
N SER A 195 -6.03 -2.94 15.27
CA SER A 195 -7.07 -3.02 14.24
C SER A 195 -7.68 -4.42 14.10
N ALA A 196 -9.00 -4.45 13.98
CA ALA A 196 -9.82 -5.61 13.67
C ALA A 196 -10.07 -5.81 12.17
N LEU A 197 -9.42 -5.04 11.28
CA LEU A 197 -9.70 -5.04 9.85
C LEU A 197 -9.28 -6.37 9.22
N GLU A 198 -10.25 -7.11 8.68
CA GLU A 198 -10.03 -8.43 8.06
C GLU A 198 -10.28 -8.41 6.55
N LYS A 199 -11.10 -7.47 6.06
CA LYS A 199 -11.55 -7.45 4.66
C LYS A 199 -11.49 -6.07 4.03
N ILE A 200 -10.80 -6.00 2.90
CA ILE A 200 -10.76 -4.82 2.03
C ILE A 200 -11.33 -5.18 0.66
N THR A 201 -12.25 -4.36 0.16
CA THR A 201 -12.84 -4.51 -1.17
C THR A 201 -12.80 -3.19 -1.93
N MET A 202 -12.11 -3.18 -3.06
CA MET A 202 -12.13 -2.08 -4.02
C MET A 202 -12.69 -2.62 -5.34
N GLU A 203 -13.77 -2.03 -5.82
CA GLU A 203 -14.39 -2.40 -7.08
C GLU A 203 -14.57 -1.17 -7.97
N ASN A 204 -14.17 -1.25 -9.24
CA ASN A 204 -14.36 -0.19 -10.23
C ASN A 204 -13.70 1.16 -9.85
N VAL A 205 -12.55 1.10 -9.19
CA VAL A 205 -11.69 2.24 -8.85
C VAL A 205 -10.33 2.02 -9.47
N ASP A 206 -9.77 3.02 -10.14
CA ASP A 206 -8.47 2.91 -10.81
C ASP A 206 -7.34 2.80 -9.77
N LEU A 207 -6.71 1.63 -9.70
CA LEU A 207 -5.59 1.35 -8.80
C LEU A 207 -4.31 1.05 -9.57
N TYR A 208 -4.25 1.41 -10.85
CA TYR A 208 -3.10 1.12 -11.71
C TYR A 208 -1.79 1.71 -11.17
N SER A 209 -1.76 3.01 -10.86
CA SER A 209 -0.57 3.70 -10.35
C SER A 209 -0.25 3.33 -8.90
N ALA A 210 -1.30 3.10 -8.12
CA ALA A 210 -1.30 2.79 -6.70
C ALA A 210 -0.53 1.50 -6.34
N LEU A 211 -0.67 0.44 -7.14
CA LEU A 211 -0.06 -0.86 -6.85
C LEU A 211 1.30 -1.08 -7.54
N ASP A 212 1.76 -0.13 -8.36
CA ASP A 212 3.02 -0.25 -9.11
C ASP A 212 4.24 0.22 -8.30
N THR A 213 4.06 1.02 -7.24
CA THR A 213 5.16 1.74 -6.58
C THR A 213 5.43 1.37 -5.11
N SER A 214 4.50 0.73 -4.39
CA SER A 214 4.64 0.53 -2.94
C SER A 214 4.10 -0.81 -2.42
N THR A 215 4.73 -1.34 -1.37
CA THR A 215 4.26 -2.50 -0.58
C THR A 215 3.38 -2.13 0.59
N ASP A 216 3.45 -0.88 1.04
CA ASP A 216 2.80 -0.42 2.28
C ASP A 216 1.40 0.16 1.99
N TYR A 217 0.93 -0.01 0.74
CA TYR A 217 -0.30 0.58 0.25
C TYR A 217 -1.57 -0.01 0.90
N ILE A 218 -1.50 -1.28 1.35
CA ILE A 218 -2.62 -2.02 1.94
C ILE A 218 -2.16 -2.66 3.26
N PRO A 219 -2.98 -2.61 4.34
CA PRO A 219 -2.68 -3.25 5.61
C PRO A 219 -2.41 -4.74 5.48
N LEU A 220 -1.29 -5.21 6.05
CA LEU A 220 -0.78 -6.55 5.86
C LEU A 220 -1.46 -7.63 6.73
N ALA A 221 -2.28 -7.22 7.70
CA ALA A 221 -2.93 -8.12 8.67
C ALA A 221 -4.30 -8.68 8.22
N ILE A 222 -4.79 -8.30 7.03
CA ILE A 222 -6.10 -8.70 6.52
C ILE A 222 -6.14 -10.16 6.05
N GLN A 223 -7.34 -10.74 6.00
CA GLN A 223 -7.61 -12.09 5.52
C GLN A 223 -8.19 -12.12 4.09
N ASN A 224 -8.91 -11.07 3.69
CA ASN A 224 -9.62 -10.98 2.43
C ASN A 224 -9.27 -9.69 1.68
N LEU A 225 -8.73 -9.84 0.46
CA LEU A 225 -8.46 -8.71 -0.43
C LEU A 225 -9.19 -8.90 -1.76
N THR A 226 -10.05 -7.95 -2.11
CA THR A 226 -10.76 -7.91 -3.39
C THR A 226 -10.43 -6.61 -4.12
N LEU A 227 -9.89 -6.72 -5.32
CA LEU A 227 -9.46 -5.62 -6.19
C LEU A 227 -9.99 -5.90 -7.61
N ARG A 228 -11.23 -5.54 -7.91
CA ARG A 228 -11.90 -5.89 -9.18
C ARG A 228 -12.18 -4.67 -10.03
N TYR A 229 -12.12 -4.80 -11.36
CA TYR A 229 -12.37 -3.68 -12.28
C TYR A 229 -11.46 -2.47 -12.02
N SER A 230 -10.21 -2.71 -11.62
CA SER A 230 -9.30 -1.68 -11.11
C SER A 230 -8.15 -1.32 -12.05
N ASN A 231 -8.24 -1.68 -13.34
CA ASN A 231 -7.22 -1.44 -14.36
C ASN A 231 -5.82 -2.02 -14.05
N ILE A 232 -5.69 -2.92 -13.08
CA ILE A 232 -4.40 -3.46 -12.63
C ILE A 232 -3.81 -4.34 -13.75
N SER A 233 -2.63 -3.98 -14.29
CA SER A 233 -2.00 -4.79 -15.35
C SER A 233 -0.81 -5.63 -14.87
N GLN A 234 -0.24 -5.27 -13.72
CA GLN A 234 0.85 -5.98 -13.07
C GLN A 234 0.80 -5.76 -11.55
N VAL A 235 1.46 -6.63 -10.79
CA VAL A 235 1.72 -6.46 -9.36
C VAL A 235 3.22 -6.56 -9.12
N THR A 236 3.78 -5.82 -8.18
CA THR A 236 5.22 -5.90 -7.89
C THR A 236 5.62 -7.28 -7.34
N ALA A 237 6.92 -7.62 -7.39
CA ALA A 237 7.43 -8.88 -6.81
C ALA A 237 7.31 -8.93 -5.28
N THR A 238 6.96 -7.81 -4.65
CA THR A 238 6.79 -7.66 -3.21
C THR A 238 5.32 -7.49 -2.81
N PHE A 239 4.37 -7.59 -3.76
CA PHE A 239 2.94 -7.37 -3.50
C PHE A 239 2.35 -8.26 -2.38
N LEU A 240 2.86 -9.49 -2.20
CA LEU A 240 2.42 -10.39 -1.12
C LEU A 240 3.38 -10.40 0.09
N GLN A 241 4.39 -9.55 0.08
CA GLN A 241 5.38 -9.50 1.15
C GLN A 241 4.70 -8.96 2.41
N GLY A 242 4.82 -9.70 3.51
CA GLY A 242 4.28 -9.28 4.81
C GLY A 242 2.81 -9.63 5.05
N PHE A 243 2.04 -10.04 4.04
CA PHE A 243 0.68 -10.58 4.21
C PHE A 243 0.71 -11.93 4.95
N ALA A 244 0.73 -11.87 6.28
CA ALA A 244 0.85 -13.04 7.14
C ALA A 244 -0.47 -13.82 7.30
N SER A 245 -1.60 -13.18 7.01
CA SER A 245 -2.95 -13.73 7.24
C SER A 245 -3.83 -13.77 5.99
N LEU A 246 -3.34 -13.33 4.81
CA LEU A 246 -4.16 -13.22 3.61
C LEU A 246 -4.54 -14.60 3.05
N GLU A 247 -5.81 -14.96 3.15
CA GLU A 247 -6.32 -16.26 2.71
C GLU A 247 -7.01 -16.19 1.34
N TYR A 248 -7.66 -15.07 1.02
CA TYR A 248 -8.45 -14.89 -0.19
C TYR A 248 -8.02 -13.64 -0.95
N LEU A 249 -7.66 -13.83 -2.21
CA LEU A 249 -7.28 -12.77 -3.13
C LEU A 249 -8.15 -12.84 -4.39
N ASP A 250 -8.94 -11.80 -4.63
CA ASP A 250 -9.68 -11.63 -5.88
C ASP A 250 -9.12 -10.43 -6.65
N MET A 251 -8.55 -10.71 -7.82
CA MET A 251 -8.06 -9.73 -8.80
C MET A 251 -8.74 -9.92 -10.15
N SER A 252 -9.97 -10.44 -10.17
CA SER A 252 -10.74 -10.64 -11.40
C SER A 252 -11.11 -9.32 -12.08
N HIS A 253 -11.37 -9.38 -13.39
CA HIS A 253 -11.74 -8.21 -14.20
C HIS A 253 -10.68 -7.09 -14.15
N ASN A 254 -9.42 -7.47 -14.27
CA ASN A 254 -8.32 -6.52 -14.40
C ASN A 254 -7.64 -6.68 -15.77
N LYS A 255 -6.42 -6.18 -15.90
CA LYS A 255 -5.63 -6.22 -17.14
C LYS A 255 -4.35 -7.04 -16.97
N LEU A 256 -4.34 -7.98 -16.02
CA LEU A 256 -3.16 -8.81 -15.72
C LEU A 256 -2.77 -9.60 -16.97
N GLN A 257 -1.52 -9.48 -17.39
CA GLN A 257 -1.03 -10.08 -18.64
C GLN A 257 0.34 -10.72 -18.49
N GLY A 258 0.68 -11.57 -19.45
CA GLY A 258 2.00 -12.20 -19.59
C GLY A 258 2.20 -13.44 -18.71
N THR A 259 3.35 -14.09 -18.92
CA THR A 259 3.71 -15.40 -18.33
C THR A 259 3.91 -15.37 -16.81
N TYR A 260 3.94 -14.18 -16.22
CA TYR A 260 4.28 -13.97 -14.81
C TYR A 260 3.21 -13.08 -14.16
N SER A 261 1.96 -13.53 -14.03
CA SER A 261 1.12 -12.98 -12.96
C SER A 261 1.90 -13.21 -11.66
N ARG A 262 2.62 -12.18 -11.18
CA ARG A 262 3.86 -12.35 -10.39
C ARG A 262 3.65 -13.12 -9.09
N ILE A 263 2.39 -13.23 -8.64
CA ILE A 263 1.91 -14.05 -7.53
C ILE A 263 2.56 -15.44 -7.57
N SER A 264 3.41 -15.68 -6.57
CA SER A 264 4.12 -16.93 -6.39
C SER A 264 4.45 -17.13 -4.92
N SER A 265 4.77 -18.36 -4.52
CA SER A 265 5.17 -18.67 -3.15
C SER A 265 6.40 -17.90 -2.67
N GLN A 266 7.26 -17.45 -3.60
CA GLN A 266 8.44 -16.65 -3.28
C GLN A 266 8.11 -15.24 -2.77
N MET A 267 6.89 -14.76 -3.00
CA MET A 267 6.44 -13.45 -2.55
C MET A 267 5.89 -13.47 -1.13
N CYS A 268 5.53 -14.63 -0.60
CA CYS A 268 5.02 -14.76 0.76
C CYS A 268 6.19 -14.86 1.74
N THR A 269 6.21 -14.00 2.76
CA THR A 269 7.16 -14.13 3.87
C THR A 269 6.69 -15.15 4.92
N ALA A 270 5.38 -15.42 4.98
CA ALA A 270 4.81 -16.47 5.79
C ALA A 270 5.14 -17.85 5.21
N ASN A 271 5.52 -18.79 6.07
CA ASN A 271 5.77 -20.18 5.69
C ASN A 271 5.05 -21.13 6.68
N PRO A 272 3.98 -21.82 6.26
CA PRO A 272 3.42 -21.84 4.91
C PRO A 272 2.77 -20.50 4.51
N CYS A 273 2.68 -20.22 3.22
CA CYS A 273 1.91 -19.07 2.71
C CYS A 273 0.41 -19.29 2.97
N PRO A 274 -0.32 -18.34 3.58
CA PRO A 274 -1.71 -18.53 4.02
C PRO A 274 -2.75 -18.52 2.89
N LEU A 275 -2.37 -18.14 1.66
CA LEU A 275 -3.29 -18.03 0.53
C LEU A 275 -3.96 -19.38 0.20
N LYS A 276 -5.29 -19.41 0.30
CA LYS A 276 -6.15 -20.58 0.03
C LYS A 276 -6.91 -20.44 -1.28
N SER A 277 -7.27 -19.22 -1.66
CA SER A 277 -8.08 -18.96 -2.86
C SER A 277 -7.55 -17.75 -3.63
N ILE A 278 -7.38 -17.93 -4.94
CA ILE A 278 -6.98 -16.87 -5.85
C ILE A 278 -7.95 -16.83 -7.03
N ASN A 279 -8.52 -15.67 -7.30
CA ASN A 279 -9.32 -15.41 -8.49
C ASN A 279 -8.59 -14.41 -9.39
N VAL A 280 -8.16 -14.86 -10.57
CA VAL A 280 -7.59 -14.01 -11.63
C VAL A 280 -8.34 -14.19 -12.96
N SER A 281 -9.63 -14.55 -12.88
CA SER A 281 -10.52 -14.62 -14.03
C SER A 281 -10.69 -13.26 -14.71
N ASN A 282 -11.12 -13.24 -15.97
CA ASN A 282 -11.40 -12.00 -16.71
C ASN A 282 -10.18 -11.06 -16.74
N ASN A 283 -9.03 -11.62 -17.10
CA ASN A 283 -7.77 -10.90 -17.28
C ASN A 283 -7.23 -11.20 -18.70
N ALA A 284 -5.94 -10.93 -18.94
CA ALA A 284 -5.27 -11.17 -20.22
C ALA A 284 -4.10 -12.16 -20.10
N LEU A 285 -4.23 -13.17 -19.21
CA LEU A 285 -3.21 -14.22 -19.06
C LEU A 285 -3.17 -15.10 -20.30
N THR A 286 -2.00 -15.33 -20.86
CA THR A 286 -1.80 -16.13 -22.08
C THR A 286 -1.31 -17.56 -21.80
N GLN A 287 -0.95 -17.85 -20.55
CA GLN A 287 -0.41 -19.13 -20.11
C GLN A 287 -0.95 -19.48 -18.71
N ILE A 288 -0.97 -20.77 -18.38
CA ILE A 288 -1.30 -21.24 -17.03
C ILE A 288 -0.23 -20.74 -16.04
N PRO A 289 -0.60 -20.04 -14.95
CA PRO A 289 0.34 -19.46 -14.01
C PRO A 289 0.92 -20.51 -13.04
N TYR A 290 1.81 -21.37 -13.56
CA TYR A 290 2.35 -22.55 -12.85
C TYR A 290 2.94 -22.24 -11.45
N ARG A 291 3.42 -21.01 -11.21
CA ARG A 291 3.98 -20.60 -9.90
C ARG A 291 2.94 -20.48 -8.79
N MET A 292 1.68 -20.23 -9.12
CA MET A 292 0.60 -20.19 -8.12
C MET A 292 0.38 -21.58 -7.50
N PHE A 293 0.62 -22.65 -8.25
CA PHE A 293 0.50 -24.03 -7.78
C PHE A 293 1.62 -24.45 -6.80
N TYR A 294 2.62 -23.60 -6.58
CA TYR A 294 3.62 -23.78 -5.51
C TYR A 294 3.20 -23.13 -4.19
N LEU A 295 2.01 -22.55 -4.11
CA LEU A 295 1.44 -22.04 -2.86
C LEU A 295 0.89 -23.22 -2.05
N ASN A 296 1.58 -23.53 -0.95
CA ASN A 296 1.37 -24.76 -0.16
C ASN A 296 -0.04 -24.93 0.44
N GLN A 297 -0.85 -23.87 0.49
CA GLN A 297 -2.21 -23.90 1.06
C GLN A 297 -3.29 -23.60 0.02
N LEU A 298 -2.91 -23.40 -1.25
CA LEU A 298 -3.85 -23.07 -2.31
C LEU A 298 -4.78 -24.26 -2.59
N ASN A 299 -6.07 -24.03 -2.43
CA ASN A 299 -7.13 -25.02 -2.66
C ASN A 299 -8.11 -24.58 -3.75
N SER A 300 -8.13 -23.28 -4.11
CA SER A 300 -9.05 -22.72 -5.11
C SER A 300 -8.32 -21.77 -6.05
N LEU A 301 -8.45 -21.98 -7.36
CA LEU A 301 -7.86 -21.12 -8.39
C LEU A 301 -8.82 -20.92 -9.58
N TYR A 302 -9.11 -19.68 -9.91
CA TYR A 302 -10.03 -19.31 -11.00
C TYR A 302 -9.30 -18.53 -12.08
N LEU A 303 -9.31 -19.06 -13.32
CA LEU A 303 -8.58 -18.58 -14.50
C LEU A 303 -9.49 -18.36 -15.73
N GLU A 304 -10.80 -18.54 -15.60
CA GLU A 304 -11.78 -18.38 -16.69
C GLU A 304 -11.74 -16.98 -17.33
N ASN A 305 -12.15 -16.88 -18.60
CA ASN A 305 -12.11 -15.66 -19.40
C ASN A 305 -10.72 -15.00 -19.45
N ASN A 306 -9.70 -15.81 -19.73
CA ASN A 306 -8.35 -15.34 -20.04
C ASN A 306 -8.00 -15.65 -21.51
N ALA A 307 -6.76 -15.37 -21.93
CA ALA A 307 -6.27 -15.66 -23.28
C ALA A 307 -5.39 -16.91 -23.34
N ILE A 308 -5.61 -17.89 -22.45
CA ILE A 308 -4.80 -19.11 -22.37
C ILE A 308 -5.18 -20.05 -23.52
N GLN A 309 -4.18 -20.45 -24.32
CA GLN A 309 -4.38 -21.30 -25.51
C GLN A 309 -3.54 -22.59 -25.49
N ASN A 310 -2.83 -22.86 -24.39
CA ASN A 310 -2.00 -24.04 -24.24
C ASN A 310 -2.39 -24.82 -22.98
N TRP A 311 -2.93 -26.03 -23.17
CA TRP A 311 -3.31 -26.97 -22.12
C TRP A 311 -2.29 -28.11 -21.95
N THR A 312 -1.08 -27.95 -22.52
CA THR A 312 0.01 -28.91 -22.36
C THR A 312 0.72 -28.63 -21.04
N VAL A 313 0.75 -29.61 -20.15
CA VAL A 313 1.31 -29.47 -18.80
C VAL A 313 2.24 -30.65 -18.47
N SER A 314 3.15 -30.46 -17.50
CA SER A 314 3.91 -31.57 -16.93
C SER A 314 3.01 -32.44 -16.05
N SER A 315 3.41 -33.69 -15.81
CA SER A 315 2.73 -34.56 -14.83
C SER A 315 2.63 -33.90 -13.46
N GLU A 316 3.68 -33.21 -12.99
CA GLU A 316 3.67 -32.53 -11.68
C GLU A 316 2.64 -31.39 -11.62
N LEU A 317 2.56 -30.57 -12.68
CA LEU A 317 1.58 -29.49 -12.72
C LEU A 317 0.15 -30.03 -12.83
N TYR A 318 -0.05 -31.12 -13.59
CA TYR A 318 -1.34 -31.80 -13.67
C TYR A 318 -1.78 -32.31 -12.28
N ASP A 319 -0.89 -32.98 -11.54
CA ASP A 319 -1.21 -33.49 -10.20
C ASP A 319 -1.56 -32.34 -9.24
N SER A 320 -0.84 -31.20 -9.32
CA SER A 320 -1.19 -30.00 -8.56
C SER A 320 -2.54 -29.42 -8.95
N ILE A 321 -2.89 -29.37 -10.23
CA ILE A 321 -4.21 -28.92 -10.71
C ILE A 321 -5.30 -29.86 -10.17
N ALA A 322 -5.14 -31.17 -10.35
CA ALA A 322 -6.11 -32.19 -9.96
C ALA A 322 -6.29 -32.30 -8.43
N GLY A 323 -5.30 -31.85 -7.66
CA GLY A 323 -5.35 -31.80 -6.20
C GLY A 323 -6.11 -30.60 -5.64
N LEU A 324 -6.44 -29.59 -6.45
CA LEU A 324 -7.23 -28.45 -6.00
C LEU A 324 -8.66 -28.89 -5.65
N THR A 325 -9.32 -28.15 -4.74
CA THR A 325 -10.74 -28.36 -4.46
C THR A 325 -11.60 -27.70 -5.53
N ASN A 326 -11.26 -26.46 -5.89
CA ASN A 326 -11.94 -25.69 -6.94
C ASN A 326 -10.92 -25.22 -7.97
N PHE A 327 -11.16 -25.53 -9.24
CA PHE A 327 -10.35 -25.04 -10.34
C PHE A 327 -11.25 -24.74 -11.53
N ASN A 328 -11.20 -23.51 -12.02
CA ASN A 328 -11.94 -23.07 -13.20
C ASN A 328 -10.98 -22.49 -14.21
N MET A 329 -11.09 -22.93 -15.47
CA MET A 329 -10.36 -22.41 -16.61
C MET A 329 -11.15 -22.75 -17.87
N ASP A 330 -11.02 -21.94 -18.92
CA ASP A 330 -11.71 -22.21 -20.17
C ASP A 330 -11.19 -23.53 -20.80
N PRO A 331 -12.07 -24.42 -21.27
CA PRO A 331 -11.66 -25.68 -21.87
C PRO A 331 -10.93 -25.44 -23.20
N PRO A 332 -10.07 -26.38 -23.63
CA PRO A 332 -9.49 -26.32 -24.96
C PRO A 332 -10.57 -26.26 -26.03
N ASN A 333 -10.27 -25.55 -27.13
CA ASN A 333 -11.12 -25.61 -28.31
C ASN A 333 -11.09 -27.01 -28.95
N ASP A 334 -12.07 -27.32 -29.78
CA ASP A 334 -12.20 -28.64 -30.45
C ASP A 334 -10.99 -29.01 -31.34
N THR A 335 -10.15 -28.03 -31.69
CA THR A 335 -8.97 -28.21 -32.56
C THR A 335 -7.68 -28.50 -31.79
N TYR A 336 -7.70 -28.45 -30.46
CA TYR A 336 -6.51 -28.63 -29.64
C TYR A 336 -6.06 -30.10 -29.62
N ALA A 337 -4.92 -30.35 -30.25
CA ALA A 337 -4.30 -31.67 -30.34
C ALA A 337 -3.35 -31.94 -29.16
N CYS A 338 -3.29 -33.20 -28.74
CA CYS A 338 -2.33 -33.67 -27.74
C CYS A 338 -1.34 -34.62 -28.41
N ASP A 339 -0.34 -34.06 -29.08
CA ASP A 339 0.56 -34.83 -29.94
C ASP A 339 1.72 -35.48 -29.18
N ASN A 340 2.15 -34.89 -28.07
CA ASN A 340 3.36 -35.27 -27.32
C ASN A 340 3.07 -35.68 -25.87
N GLY A 341 1.85 -36.13 -25.58
CA GLY A 341 1.45 -36.47 -24.23
C GLY A 341 0.20 -37.34 -24.17
N THR A 342 -0.27 -37.58 -22.96
CA THR A 342 -1.50 -38.32 -22.68
C THR A 342 -2.61 -37.34 -22.33
N ARG A 343 -3.79 -37.50 -22.94
CA ARG A 343 -4.97 -36.72 -22.58
C ARG A 343 -5.48 -37.14 -21.21
N MET A 344 -5.57 -36.20 -20.28
CA MET A 344 -6.06 -36.43 -18.93
C MET A 344 -7.04 -35.31 -18.54
N ALA A 345 -8.08 -35.66 -17.79
CA ALA A 345 -9.14 -34.72 -17.43
C ALA A 345 -9.13 -34.43 -15.92
N ALA A 346 -9.16 -33.14 -15.56
CA ALA A 346 -9.30 -32.67 -14.20
C ALA A 346 -10.26 -31.48 -14.17
N HIS A 347 -11.14 -31.40 -13.18
CA HIS A 347 -12.10 -30.30 -13.01
C HIS A 347 -12.95 -29.99 -14.27
N GLY A 348 -13.25 -31.02 -15.09
CA GLY A 348 -14.02 -30.86 -16.32
C GLY A 348 -13.22 -30.30 -17.51
N ILE A 349 -11.89 -30.26 -17.43
CA ILE A 349 -10.99 -29.73 -18.45
C ILE A 349 -10.02 -30.83 -18.90
N ASP A 350 -9.86 -30.97 -20.21
CA ASP A 350 -8.88 -31.86 -20.82
C ASP A 350 -7.50 -31.19 -20.94
N PHE A 351 -6.47 -31.84 -20.42
CA PHE A 351 -5.07 -31.45 -20.52
C PHE A 351 -4.27 -32.43 -21.37
N CYS A 352 -3.23 -31.92 -22.04
CA CYS A 352 -2.20 -32.77 -22.64
C CYS A 352 -1.03 -32.93 -21.69
N VAL A 353 -0.94 -34.07 -21.00
CA VAL A 353 0.07 -34.28 -19.96
C VAL A 353 1.30 -34.95 -20.56
N LEU A 354 2.45 -34.28 -20.47
CA LEU A 354 3.72 -34.78 -20.99
C LEU A 354 4.24 -35.95 -20.14
N ASP A 355 4.71 -37.00 -20.80
CA ASP A 355 5.38 -38.11 -20.13
C ASP A 355 6.73 -37.64 -19.54
N SER A 356 7.11 -38.17 -18.37
CA SER A 356 8.32 -37.73 -17.64
C SER A 356 9.64 -37.86 -18.43
N THR A 357 9.63 -38.59 -19.56
CA THR A 357 10.78 -38.76 -20.47
C THR A 357 10.94 -37.64 -21.50
N THR A 358 9.90 -36.82 -21.74
CA THR A 358 9.91 -35.70 -22.70
C THR A 358 10.11 -34.32 -22.06
N ALA A 359 10.13 -34.24 -20.72
CA ALA A 359 10.38 -33.01 -19.97
C ALA A 359 11.81 -32.43 -20.10
N SER A 360 12.69 -33.09 -20.87
CA SER A 360 14.09 -32.72 -21.05
C SER A 360 14.36 -31.93 -22.32
N THR A 361 13.39 -31.21 -22.90
CA THR A 361 13.67 -30.23 -23.99
C THR A 361 12.61 -29.14 -24.09
N SER A 362 12.50 -28.31 -23.06
CA SER A 362 12.12 -26.89 -23.21
C SER A 362 12.47 -26.14 -21.92
N SER A 363 13.76 -26.16 -21.58
CA SER A 363 14.33 -25.06 -20.81
C SER A 363 14.21 -23.82 -21.68
N ASP A 364 13.33 -22.90 -21.29
CA ASP A 364 13.41 -21.52 -21.76
C ASP A 364 14.86 -21.07 -21.59
N SER A 365 15.51 -20.85 -22.72
CA SER A 365 16.73 -20.07 -22.85
C SER A 365 16.40 -18.60 -22.61
N SER A 366 15.94 -18.27 -21.40
CA SER A 366 16.08 -16.93 -20.85
C SER A 366 17.41 -16.89 -20.10
N SER A 367 18.30 -16.04 -20.60
CA SER A 367 19.62 -15.72 -20.07
C SER A 367 19.59 -15.34 -18.58
N GLY A 368 19.54 -16.33 -17.70
CA GLY A 368 20.03 -16.23 -16.34
C GLY A 368 21.55 -16.24 -16.40
N SER A 369 22.15 -15.12 -16.82
CA SER A 369 23.57 -14.86 -16.60
C SER A 369 23.86 -15.25 -15.16
N ASN A 370 24.80 -16.17 -14.93
CA ASN A 370 25.27 -16.56 -13.62
C ASN A 370 25.84 -15.33 -12.91
N SER A 371 24.97 -14.45 -12.41
CA SER A 371 25.28 -13.17 -11.81
C SER A 371 26.17 -13.41 -10.60
N TYR A 372 25.93 -14.48 -9.85
CA TYR A 372 26.83 -14.93 -8.79
C TYR A 372 28.24 -15.28 -9.27
N LEU A 373 28.41 -16.04 -10.36
CA LEU A 373 29.74 -16.33 -10.92
C LEU A 373 30.41 -15.06 -11.46
N ILE A 374 29.65 -14.15 -12.07
CA ILE A 374 30.17 -12.86 -12.54
C ILE A 374 30.60 -12.00 -11.35
N TYR A 375 29.83 -11.90 -10.26
CA TYR A 375 30.23 -11.16 -9.07
C TYR A 375 31.47 -11.77 -8.40
N VAL A 376 31.57 -13.10 -8.34
CA VAL A 376 32.76 -13.80 -7.81
C VAL A 376 33.99 -13.56 -8.69
N ILE A 377 33.84 -13.60 -10.02
CA ILE A 377 34.93 -13.34 -10.96
C ILE A 377 35.35 -11.87 -10.90
N VAL A 378 34.40 -10.93 -10.88
CA VAL A 378 34.69 -9.48 -10.78
C VAL A 378 35.37 -9.16 -9.45
N ALA A 379 34.90 -9.71 -8.32
CA ALA A 379 35.54 -9.55 -7.02
C ALA A 379 36.97 -10.13 -7.02
N ALA A 380 37.17 -11.32 -7.59
CA ALA A 380 38.50 -11.91 -7.73
C ALA A 380 39.43 -11.06 -8.62
N CYS A 381 38.92 -10.54 -9.73
CA CYS A 381 39.67 -9.64 -10.62
C CYS A 381 40.05 -8.33 -9.93
N ILE A 382 39.15 -7.73 -9.14
CA ILE A 382 39.45 -6.52 -8.36
C ILE A 382 40.56 -6.80 -7.35
N VAL A 383 40.50 -7.92 -6.62
CA VAL A 383 41.55 -8.32 -5.67
C VAL A 383 42.89 -8.47 -6.39
N VAL A 384 42.92 -9.15 -7.53
CA VAL A 384 44.14 -9.32 -8.34
C VAL A 384 44.68 -7.98 -8.85
N CYS A 385 43.82 -7.08 -9.33
CA CYS A 385 44.22 -5.74 -9.78
C CYS A 385 44.80 -4.90 -8.63
N VAL A 386 44.22 -4.98 -7.43
CA VAL A 386 44.75 -4.31 -6.23
C VAL A 386 46.13 -4.86 -5.86
N LEU A 387 46.31 -6.18 -5.89
CA LEU A 387 47.60 -6.82 -5.61
C LEU A 387 48.67 -6.42 -6.64
N ILE A 388 48.33 -6.39 -7.94
CA ILE A 388 49.23 -5.92 -9.00
C ILE A 388 49.57 -4.44 -8.80
N PHE A 389 48.60 -3.60 -8.46
CA PHE A 389 48.84 -2.17 -8.22
C PHE A 389 49.77 -1.95 -7.02
N VAL A 390 49.57 -2.69 -5.92
CA VAL A 390 50.45 -2.66 -4.75
C VAL A 390 51.86 -3.12 -5.13
N PHE A 391 51.98 -4.20 -5.90
CA PHE A 391 53.27 -4.71 -6.38
C PHE A 391 53.99 -3.69 -7.28
N ILE A 392 53.28 -3.03 -8.20
CA ILE A 392 53.84 -1.97 -9.05
C ILE A 392 54.27 -0.76 -8.20
N ARG A 393 53.48 -0.34 -7.21
CA ARG A 393 53.89 0.73 -6.29
C ARG A 393 55.12 0.36 -5.48
N GLN A 394 55.19 -0.87 -4.96
CA GLN A 394 56.35 -1.37 -4.22
C GLN A 394 57.59 -1.42 -5.12
N ARG A 395 57.46 -1.88 -6.36
CA ARG A 395 58.56 -1.91 -7.34
C ARG A 395 59.02 -0.52 -7.76
N ARG A 396 58.09 0.42 -7.97
CA ARG A 396 58.42 1.83 -8.24
C ARG A 396 59.11 2.50 -7.05
N ALA A 397 58.67 2.22 -5.82
CA ALA A 397 59.31 2.71 -4.61
C ALA A 397 60.73 2.11 -4.44
N HIS A 398 60.90 0.83 -4.74
CA HIS A 398 62.22 0.18 -4.71
C HIS A 398 63.15 0.75 -5.79
N ASN A 399 62.66 1.02 -7.00
CA ASN A 399 63.49 1.63 -8.05
C ASN A 399 63.88 3.07 -7.68
N ARG A 400 62.96 3.88 -7.13
CA ARG A 400 63.29 5.23 -6.62
C ARG A 400 64.36 5.21 -5.52
N ARG A 401 64.39 4.17 -4.68
CA ARG A 401 65.46 3.97 -3.67
C ARG A 401 66.80 3.58 -4.31
N LYS A 402 66.80 2.87 -5.44
CA LYS A 402 68.03 2.58 -6.21
C LYS A 402 68.57 3.83 -6.90
N ASP A 403 67.71 4.63 -7.52
CA ASP A 403 68.13 5.85 -8.22
C ASP A 403 68.68 6.90 -7.22
N ALA A 404 68.04 7.05 -6.04
CA ALA A 404 68.54 7.90 -4.96
C ALA A 404 69.88 7.42 -4.36
N SER A 405 70.20 6.12 -4.45
CA SER A 405 71.48 5.57 -3.99
C SER A 405 72.61 5.73 -5.02
N MET A 406 72.28 5.91 -6.31
CA MET A 406 73.26 6.18 -7.36
C MET A 406 73.64 7.67 -7.43
N ASP A 407 72.69 8.59 -7.22
CA ASP A 407 72.96 10.05 -7.24
C ASP A 407 73.84 10.54 -6.07
N TRP A 408 73.78 9.90 -4.89
CA TRP A 408 74.63 10.26 -3.74
C TRP A 408 76.12 9.93 -3.97
N SER A 409 76.42 9.01 -4.89
CA SER A 409 77.80 8.61 -5.20
C SER A 409 78.52 9.55 -6.16
N SER A 410 77.79 10.45 -6.84
CA SER A 410 78.31 11.38 -7.85
C SER A 410 78.40 12.85 -7.41
N SER A 411 77.86 13.23 -6.24
CA SER A 411 77.79 14.64 -5.80
C SER A 411 78.75 15.02 -4.65
N SER A 412 79.60 14.11 -4.17
CA SER A 412 80.58 14.40 -3.11
C SER A 412 82.01 14.51 -3.65
N SER A 413 82.25 15.44 -4.59
CA SER A 413 83.63 15.87 -4.91
C SER A 413 83.66 17.23 -5.61
N GLN A 414 83.58 18.32 -4.85
CA GLN A 414 84.38 19.52 -5.13
C GLN A 414 84.55 20.42 -3.88
N PRO A 415 85.78 20.91 -3.61
CA PRO A 415 86.15 21.58 -2.35
C PRO A 415 85.97 23.11 -2.37
N MET A 416 85.76 23.68 -1.17
CA MET A 416 85.83 25.11 -0.85
C MET A 416 87.25 25.66 -1.04
N SER A 417 87.35 26.80 -1.72
CA SER A 417 88.50 27.70 -1.70
C SER A 417 88.56 28.49 -0.40
N MET A 418 89.77 28.59 0.16
CA MET A 418 90.27 29.79 0.83
C MET A 418 91.42 30.33 -0.02
#